data_AF-A0ABD6DE18-F1
#
_entry.id   AF-A0ABD6DE18-F1
#
_cell.length_a   1.000
_cell.length_b   1.000
_cell.length_c   1.000
_cell.angle_alpha   90.00
_cell.angle_beta   90.00
_cell.angle_gamma   90.00
#
_symmetry.space_group_name_H-M   'P 1'
#
loop_
_entity.id
_entity.type
_entity.pdbx_description
1 polymer ?
#
loop_
_entity_poly.entity_id
_entity_poly.type
_entity_poly.pdbx_seq_one_letter_code
_entity_poly.pdbx_strand_id
1 'polypeptide(L)'
;MSRPYRDFDTAREDHYSAISPYVPGMGFHFADGSPFGTDLEDPGVLVYFTTGNYDPEPGEPHDQSHDDDLVLGGVEWLVPGDQAANPPNIFADEDSSRHLRTTEAEGWHFESERDFTGLHAWVHRGNPEGVFHPTNPTID
;
A
#
# COMPACT_ATOMS: atom_id res chain seq x y z
N MET A 1 1.17 -18.32 -15.21
CA MET A 1 0.20 -17.27 -14.84
C MET A 1 1.01 -16.05 -14.46
N SER A 2 0.78 -14.91 -15.11
CA SER A 2 1.35 -13.63 -14.66
C SER A 2 0.72 -13.27 -13.31
N ARG A 3 1.49 -12.63 -12.42
CA ARG A 3 0.96 -12.04 -11.20
C ARG A 3 0.63 -10.58 -11.55
N PRO A 4 -0.65 -10.16 -11.57
CA PRO A 4 -1.00 -8.78 -11.89
C PRO A 4 -0.28 -7.83 -10.93
N TYR A 5 0.04 -6.63 -11.44
CA TYR A 5 0.73 -5.55 -10.70
C TYR A 5 2.14 -5.87 -10.20
N ARG A 6 2.68 -7.08 -10.37
CA ARG A 6 4.07 -7.39 -9.97
C ARG A 6 5.06 -6.38 -10.57
N ASP A 7 4.92 -6.16 -11.87
CA ASP A 7 5.65 -5.16 -12.65
C ASP A 7 4.70 -3.96 -12.88
N PHE A 8 5.26 -2.78 -13.12
CA PHE A 8 4.47 -1.53 -13.10
C PHE A 8 3.51 -1.35 -14.29
N ASP A 9 3.69 -2.10 -15.38
CA ASP A 9 2.90 -1.93 -16.61
C ASP A 9 1.38 -2.01 -16.39
N THR A 10 0.91 -3.00 -15.63
CA THR A 10 -0.53 -3.16 -15.35
C THR A 10 -1.07 -1.99 -14.52
N ALA A 11 -0.31 -1.51 -13.53
CA ALA A 11 -0.71 -0.36 -12.73
C ALA A 11 -0.89 0.89 -13.61
N ARG A 12 0.02 1.10 -14.57
CA ARG A 12 -0.06 2.20 -15.53
C ARG A 12 -1.29 2.11 -16.44
N GLU A 13 -1.59 0.92 -16.94
CA GLU A 13 -2.78 0.66 -17.77
C GLU A 13 -4.07 0.91 -16.99
N ASP A 14 -4.09 0.58 -15.70
CA ASP A 14 -5.21 0.79 -14.79
C ASP A 14 -5.23 2.19 -14.16
N HIS A 15 -4.44 3.12 -14.70
CA HIS A 15 -4.43 4.54 -14.34
C HIS A 15 -3.95 4.87 -12.91
N TYR A 16 -3.20 3.97 -12.28
CA TYR A 16 -2.49 4.29 -11.04
C TYR A 16 -1.44 5.38 -11.28
N SER A 17 -1.40 6.36 -10.39
CA SER A 17 -0.48 7.50 -10.46
C SER A 17 0.18 7.76 -9.12
N ALA A 18 1.43 8.24 -9.15
CA ALA A 18 2.21 8.47 -7.94
C ALA A 18 1.53 9.54 -7.06
N ILE A 19 1.24 9.17 -5.81
CA ILE A 19 0.65 10.05 -4.79
C ILE A 19 1.64 10.40 -3.67
N SER A 20 2.81 9.76 -3.66
CA SER A 20 3.91 10.07 -2.74
C SER A 20 5.22 10.29 -3.49
N PRO A 21 6.16 11.06 -2.91
CA PRO A 21 7.57 10.91 -3.26
C PRO A 21 8.11 9.55 -2.75
N TYR A 22 9.39 9.26 -3.01
CA TYR A 22 10.05 8.12 -2.40
C TYR A 22 10.10 8.25 -0.88
N VAL A 23 9.59 7.23 -0.18
CA VAL A 23 9.63 7.15 1.28
C VAL A 23 10.51 5.95 1.67
N PRO A 24 11.66 6.16 2.34
CA PRO A 24 12.51 5.06 2.76
C PRO A 24 11.76 4.04 3.63
N GLY A 25 12.04 2.75 3.44
CA GLY A 25 11.30 1.68 4.11
C GLY A 25 9.86 1.43 3.61
N MET A 26 9.32 2.31 2.75
CA MET A 26 7.93 2.30 2.26
C MET A 26 7.81 2.30 0.74
N GLY A 27 8.79 2.84 -0.01
CA GLY A 27 8.73 2.94 -1.47
C GLY A 27 7.85 4.09 -1.99
N PHE A 28 7.36 3.94 -3.21
CA PHE A 28 6.44 4.86 -3.88
C PHE A 28 5.01 4.34 -3.77
N HIS A 29 4.08 5.23 -3.41
CA HIS A 29 2.65 4.93 -3.36
C HIS A 29 1.99 5.43 -4.64
N PHE A 30 1.20 4.57 -5.26
CA PHE A 30 0.40 4.90 -6.42
C PHE A 30 -1.06 4.61 -6.14
N ALA A 31 -1.95 5.49 -6.58
CA ALA A 31 -3.38 5.29 -6.45
C ALA A 31 -4.11 5.57 -7.76
N ASP A 32 -5.26 4.94 -7.94
CA ASP A 32 -6.13 5.02 -9.11
C ASP A 32 -7.24 6.08 -8.99
N GLY A 33 -7.48 6.60 -7.78
CA GLY A 33 -8.40 7.71 -7.56
C GLY A 33 -8.94 7.79 -6.13
N SER A 34 -9.65 8.88 -5.84
CA SER A 34 -10.40 9.06 -4.59
C SER A 34 -11.92 8.96 -4.90
N PRO A 35 -12.74 8.37 -4.00
CA PRO A 35 -12.38 7.79 -2.70
C PRO A 35 -11.69 6.43 -2.84
N PHE A 36 -10.68 6.20 -2.01
CA PHE A 36 -10.02 4.90 -1.90
C PHE A 36 -11.01 3.86 -1.36
N GLY A 37 -10.96 2.65 -1.90
CA GLY A 37 -11.89 1.56 -1.59
C GLY A 37 -11.35 0.56 -0.54
N THR A 38 -12.22 -0.34 -0.13
CA THR A 38 -11.93 -1.46 0.79
C THR A 38 -12.12 -2.83 0.15
N ASP A 39 -12.24 -2.87 -1.19
CA ASP A 39 -12.36 -4.14 -1.91
C ASP A 39 -11.01 -4.88 -1.85
N LEU A 40 -11.03 -6.09 -1.29
CA LEU A 40 -9.84 -6.88 -1.08
C LEU A 40 -9.16 -7.32 -2.39
N GLU A 41 -9.92 -7.36 -3.50
CA GLU A 41 -9.38 -7.69 -4.82
C GLU A 41 -8.94 -6.45 -5.61
N ASP A 42 -9.26 -5.25 -5.10
CA ASP A 42 -8.99 -3.96 -5.75
C ASP A 42 -8.43 -2.94 -4.72
N PRO A 43 -7.14 -3.06 -4.36
CA PRO A 43 -6.52 -2.18 -3.37
C PRO A 43 -6.31 -0.79 -3.95
N GLY A 44 -6.91 0.24 -3.33
CA GLY A 44 -6.81 1.62 -3.81
C GLY A 44 -5.40 2.23 -3.82
N VAL A 45 -4.41 1.57 -3.20
CA VAL A 45 -3.00 1.98 -3.28
C VAL A 45 -2.09 0.78 -3.54
N LEU A 46 -1.19 0.93 -4.50
CA LEU A 46 -0.09 0.00 -4.78
C LEU A 46 1.23 0.60 -4.31
N VAL A 47 2.06 -0.21 -3.64
CA VAL A 47 3.34 0.23 -3.07
C VAL A 47 4.51 -0.43 -3.78
N TYR A 48 5.23 0.36 -4.56
CA TYR A 48 6.34 -0.10 -5.40
C TYR A 48 7.70 0.27 -4.81
N PHE A 49 8.64 -0.66 -4.93
CA PHE A 49 10.02 -0.50 -4.49
C PHE A 49 10.96 -0.60 -5.66
N THR A 50 12.13 0.04 -5.54
CA THR A 50 13.19 -0.14 -6.51
C THR A 50 13.79 -1.53 -6.42
N THR A 51 14.24 -2.03 -7.57
CA THR A 51 14.94 -3.31 -7.71
C THR A 51 16.45 -3.19 -7.46
N GLY A 52 16.95 -1.98 -7.17
CA GLY A 52 18.37 -1.66 -6.96
C GLY A 52 19.08 -1.03 -8.18
N ASN A 53 18.42 -0.99 -9.34
CA ASN A 53 18.90 -0.24 -10.51
C ASN A 53 18.50 1.25 -10.48
N TYR A 54 17.54 1.57 -9.63
CA TYR A 54 17.06 2.92 -9.35
C TYR A 54 17.25 3.18 -7.85
N ASP A 55 17.87 4.31 -7.51
CA ASP A 55 18.25 4.69 -6.15
C ASP A 55 17.82 6.14 -5.88
N PRO A 56 16.50 6.41 -5.72
CA PRO A 56 15.99 7.74 -5.46
C PRO A 56 16.34 8.22 -4.06
N GLU A 57 16.65 9.50 -3.94
CA GLU A 57 16.86 10.12 -2.63
C GLU A 57 15.52 10.23 -1.85
N PRO A 58 15.55 10.21 -0.51
CA PRO A 58 14.34 10.43 0.29
C PRO A 58 13.61 11.73 -0.11
N GLY A 59 12.33 11.61 -0.46
CA GLY A 59 11.53 12.75 -0.90
C GLY A 59 11.62 13.08 -2.40
N GLU A 60 12.42 12.33 -3.18
CA GLU A 60 12.48 12.49 -4.62
C GLU A 60 11.13 12.09 -5.26
N PRO A 61 10.58 12.91 -6.18
CA PRO A 61 9.37 12.53 -6.91
C PRO A 61 9.66 11.35 -7.84
N HIS A 62 8.64 10.54 -8.08
CA HIS A 62 8.72 9.44 -9.03
C HIS A 62 9.05 9.93 -10.46
N ASP A 63 10.05 9.31 -11.09
CA ASP A 63 10.35 9.47 -12.52
C ASP A 63 9.86 8.26 -13.33
N GLN A 64 8.94 8.51 -14.27
CA GLN A 64 8.35 7.48 -15.14
C GLN A 64 9.37 6.75 -16.04
N SER A 65 10.56 7.32 -16.23
CA SER A 65 11.63 6.63 -16.96
C SER A 65 12.19 5.42 -16.21
N HIS A 66 11.88 5.28 -14.92
CA HIS A 66 12.33 4.20 -14.04
C HIS A 66 11.24 3.18 -13.66
N ASP A 67 10.07 3.21 -14.31
CA ASP A 67 8.97 2.26 -14.02
C ASP A 67 9.41 0.79 -14.11
N ASP A 68 10.29 0.45 -15.07
CA ASP A 68 10.81 -0.90 -15.27
C ASP A 68 11.75 -1.36 -14.13
N ASP A 69 12.26 -0.41 -13.33
CA ASP A 69 13.09 -0.68 -12.15
C ASP A 69 12.27 -0.82 -10.88
N LEU A 70 10.93 -0.80 -10.97
CA LEU A 70 10.01 -0.92 -9.84
C LEU A 70 9.36 -2.31 -9.75
N VAL A 71 9.17 -2.77 -8.51
CA VAL A 71 8.47 -4.02 -8.20
C VAL A 71 7.49 -3.82 -7.05
N LEU A 72 6.31 -4.41 -7.18
CA LEU A 72 5.29 -4.35 -6.13
C LEU A 72 5.79 -5.04 -4.85
N GLY A 73 5.74 -4.32 -3.73
CA GLY A 73 6.11 -4.86 -2.42
C GLY A 73 4.89 -5.03 -1.50
N GLY A 74 4.01 -4.03 -1.50
CA GLY A 74 2.83 -3.97 -0.64
C GLY A 74 1.64 -3.32 -1.32
N VAL A 75 0.51 -3.31 -0.63
CA VAL A 75 -0.74 -2.68 -1.05
C VAL A 75 -1.38 -2.00 0.15
N GLU A 76 -2.19 -0.98 -0.09
CA GLU A 76 -2.94 -0.30 0.96
C GLU A 76 -4.43 -0.14 0.61
N TRP A 77 -5.24 -0.20 1.66
CA TRP A 77 -6.64 0.21 1.64
C TRP A 77 -6.78 1.40 2.56
N LEU A 78 -7.36 2.49 2.04
CA LEU A 78 -7.55 3.73 2.79
C LEU A 78 -9.05 4.03 2.87
N VAL A 79 -9.52 4.44 4.05
CA VAL A 79 -10.88 4.95 4.23
C VAL A 79 -10.79 6.42 4.63
N PRO A 80 -11.40 7.34 3.87
CA PRO A 80 -11.34 8.77 4.17
C PRO A 80 -12.14 9.16 5.41
N GLY A 81 -11.69 10.22 6.09
CA GLY A 81 -12.26 10.79 7.30
C GLY A 81 -11.47 10.45 8.57
N ASP A 82 -11.55 11.31 9.58
CA ASP A 82 -11.08 10.99 10.94
C ASP A 82 -12.00 9.89 11.51
N GLN A 83 -11.47 8.68 11.56
CA GLN A 83 -12.12 7.55 12.18
C GLN A 83 -11.41 7.14 13.48
N ALA A 84 -10.52 7.97 14.05
CA ALA A 84 -9.72 7.59 15.23
C ALA A 84 -10.57 7.22 16.46
N ALA A 85 -11.78 7.81 16.56
CA ALA A 85 -12.72 7.47 17.62
C ALA A 85 -13.49 6.16 17.37
N ASN A 86 -13.61 5.71 16.12
CA ASN A 86 -14.36 4.52 15.73
C ASN A 86 -13.89 4.01 14.35
N PRO A 87 -12.67 3.42 14.26
CA PRO A 87 -12.10 3.01 13.00
C PRO A 87 -13.04 1.97 12.37
N PRO A 88 -13.46 2.15 11.10
CA PRO A 88 -14.26 1.15 10.42
C PRO A 88 -13.42 -0.11 10.38
N ASN A 89 -13.92 -1.25 10.85
CA ASN A 89 -13.17 -2.48 10.74
C ASN A 89 -13.17 -2.89 9.26
N ILE A 90 -12.12 -2.47 8.54
CA ILE A 90 -11.99 -2.60 7.07
C ILE A 90 -12.02 -4.09 6.65
N PHE A 91 -11.76 -5.00 7.59
CA PHE A 91 -11.77 -6.45 7.38
C PHE A 91 -12.95 -7.19 8.05
N ALA A 92 -13.76 -6.54 8.91
CA ALA A 92 -14.98 -7.14 9.44
C ALA A 92 -16.15 -6.90 8.49
N ASP A 93 -16.05 -7.52 7.33
CA ASP A 93 -17.21 -7.79 6.49
C ASP A 93 -17.85 -9.08 7.02
N GLU A 94 -18.92 -8.96 7.82
CA GLU A 94 -19.69 -10.10 8.35
C GLU A 94 -20.39 -10.91 7.23
N ASP A 95 -20.58 -10.29 6.07
CA ASP A 95 -21.17 -10.90 4.88
C ASP A 95 -20.08 -11.50 3.94
N SER A 96 -18.80 -11.29 4.25
CA SER A 96 -17.69 -11.86 3.49
C SER A 96 -17.60 -13.37 3.67
N SER A 97 -17.37 -14.08 2.56
CA SER A 97 -16.94 -15.48 2.60
C SER A 97 -15.50 -15.66 3.14
N ARG A 98 -14.76 -14.57 3.38
CA ARG A 98 -13.39 -14.57 3.87
C ARG A 98 -13.37 -14.32 5.39
N HIS A 99 -12.66 -15.17 6.14
CA HIS A 99 -12.55 -15.09 7.60
C HIS A 99 -11.32 -14.28 8.06
N LEU A 100 -11.16 -13.03 7.59
CA LEU A 100 -10.14 -12.15 8.15
C LEU A 100 -10.76 -11.31 9.26
N ARG A 101 -10.59 -11.77 10.51
CA ARG A 101 -10.93 -10.97 11.69
C ARG A 101 -9.65 -10.40 12.25
N THR A 102 -9.58 -9.08 12.35
CA THR A 102 -8.49 -8.37 13.01
C THR A 102 -9.08 -7.46 14.09
N THR A 103 -8.37 -7.35 15.22
CA THR A 103 -8.78 -6.58 16.39
C THR A 103 -7.88 -5.37 16.57
N GLU A 104 -8.38 -4.29 17.18
CA GLU A 104 -7.56 -3.11 17.54
C GLU A 104 -6.28 -3.48 18.31
N ALA A 105 -6.35 -4.50 19.17
CA ALA A 105 -5.20 -4.98 19.94
C ALA A 105 -4.08 -5.59 19.06
N GLU A 106 -4.41 -5.98 17.83
CA GLU A 106 -3.47 -6.52 16.84
C GLU A 106 -2.87 -5.43 15.94
N GLY A 107 -3.28 -4.15 16.11
CA GLY A 107 -2.64 -3.00 15.47
C GLY A 107 -2.80 -2.99 13.95
N TRP A 108 -4.01 -3.28 13.47
CA TRP A 108 -4.28 -3.53 12.05
C TRP A 108 -4.41 -2.29 11.18
N HIS A 109 -4.42 -1.10 11.76
CA HIS A 109 -4.46 0.14 10.98
C HIS A 109 -3.47 1.16 11.51
N PHE A 110 -3.10 2.09 10.63
CA PHE A 110 -2.44 3.32 11.02
C PHE A 110 -3.38 4.50 10.83
N GLU A 111 -3.31 5.44 11.77
CA GLU A 111 -3.98 6.72 11.70
C GLU A 111 -2.96 7.76 11.21
N SER A 112 -3.32 8.53 10.20
CA SER A 112 -2.49 9.66 9.76
C SER A 112 -3.08 10.99 10.23
N GLU A 113 -2.23 12.01 10.36
CA GLU A 113 -2.65 13.40 10.61
C GLU A 113 -3.49 14.01 9.46
N ARG A 114 -3.77 13.26 8.39
CA ARG A 114 -4.48 13.70 7.19
C ARG A 114 -5.90 13.13 7.08
N ASP A 115 -6.54 12.83 8.21
CA ASP A 115 -7.93 12.37 8.31
C ASP A 115 -8.22 11.14 7.43
N PHE A 116 -7.43 10.07 7.58
CA PHE A 116 -7.75 8.76 7.02
C PHE A 116 -7.25 7.62 7.90
N THR A 117 -7.94 6.48 7.82
CA THR A 117 -7.52 5.20 8.40
C THR A 117 -7.10 4.27 7.27
N GLY A 118 -5.95 3.61 7.43
CA GLY A 118 -5.42 2.72 6.39
C GLY A 118 -4.90 1.38 6.91
N LEU A 119 -5.04 0.33 6.09
CA LEU A 119 -4.24 -0.90 6.23
C LEU A 119 -3.14 -0.89 5.18
N HIS A 120 -1.90 -1.11 5.62
CA HIS A 120 -0.79 -1.50 4.77
C HIS A 120 -0.56 -3.01 4.87
N ALA A 121 -0.39 -3.71 3.74
CA ALA A 121 -0.07 -5.14 3.72
C ALA A 121 1.08 -5.49 2.77
N TRP A 122 2.08 -6.19 3.29
CA TRP A 122 3.20 -6.74 2.52
C TRP A 122 2.78 -8.03 1.80
N VAL A 123 2.66 -7.99 0.47
CA VAL A 123 2.12 -9.11 -0.33
C VAL A 123 3.13 -9.79 -1.24
N HIS A 124 4.16 -9.07 -1.71
CA HIS A 124 5.14 -9.59 -2.67
C HIS A 124 6.59 -9.37 -2.25
N ARG A 125 6.82 -8.54 -1.23
CA ARG A 125 8.11 -8.39 -0.56
C ARG A 125 7.93 -8.71 0.92
N GLY A 126 8.71 -9.64 1.46
CA GLY A 126 8.59 -10.01 2.87
C GLY A 126 9.05 -8.89 3.80
N ASN A 127 8.32 -8.69 4.89
CA ASN A 127 8.72 -7.81 5.98
C ASN A 127 9.05 -8.66 7.22
N PRO A 128 10.28 -8.61 7.76
CA PRO A 128 10.67 -9.41 8.92
C PRO A 128 9.89 -9.08 10.19
N GLU A 129 9.38 -7.85 10.34
CA GLU A 129 8.61 -7.42 11.52
C GLU A 129 7.11 -7.71 11.39
N GLY A 130 6.66 -8.23 10.25
CA GLY A 130 5.30 -8.73 10.05
C GLY A 130 4.58 -8.15 8.83
N VAL A 131 3.54 -8.86 8.37
CA VAL A 131 2.77 -8.53 7.16
C VAL A 131 2.07 -7.17 7.23
N PHE A 132 1.77 -6.68 8.43
CA PHE A 132 1.10 -5.40 8.66
C PHE A 132 1.99 -4.35 9.35
N HIS A 133 3.29 -4.64 9.52
CA HIS A 133 4.21 -3.66 10.06
C HIS A 133 4.34 -2.49 9.06
N PRO A 134 4.28 -1.22 9.50
CA PRO A 134 4.17 -0.09 8.57
C PRO A 134 5.37 -0.02 7.64
N THR A 135 6.59 -0.15 8.13
CA THR A 135 7.83 -0.05 7.34
C THR A 135 8.55 -1.38 7.22
N ASN A 136 9.32 -1.60 6.16
CA ASN A 136 10.23 -2.75 6.06
C ASN A 136 11.64 -2.37 6.52
N PRO A 137 12.12 -2.89 7.66
CA PRO A 137 13.42 -2.48 8.23
C PRO A 137 14.63 -3.02 7.47
N THR A 138 14.43 -3.79 6.41
CA THR A 138 15.53 -4.23 5.51
C THR A 138 15.81 -3.24 4.39
N ILE A 139 15.09 -2.11 4.38
CA ILE A 139 15.17 -1.05 3.38
C ILE A 139 15.44 0.23 4.15
N ASP A 140 16.67 0.74 4.04
CA ASP A 140 17.11 2.00 4.64
C ASP A 140 16.76 3.22 3.77
#